data_AF-A0A9X7PEF0-F1
#
_entry.id   AF-A0A9X7PEF0-F1
#
_cell.length_a   1.000
_cell.length_b   1.000
_cell.length_c   1.000
_cell.angle_alpha   90.00
_cell.angle_beta   90.00
_cell.angle_gamma   90.00
#
_symmetry.space_group_name_H-M   'P 1'
#
loop_
_entity.id
_entity.type
_entity.pdbx_description
1 polymer ?
#
loop_
_entity_poly.entity_id
_entity_poly.type
_entity_poly.pdbx_seq_one_letter_code
_entity_poly.pdbx_strand_id
1 'polypeptide(L)'
;AAARPRGAHQPVVLGLVARSAGLGPLDAAYASVYESVSGPATAAVRLLSLDPFDATAVLARLAPAMDAVAGRAAEAAARAAVEGPDALPASAAPLLDITAELHASWPVRLFAS
;
A
#
# COMPACT_ATOMS: atom_id res chain seq x y z
N ALA A 1 -14.37 -8.44 17.01
CA ALA A 1 -15.14 -9.06 15.91
C ALA A 1 -16.52 -8.41 15.74
N ALA A 2 -17.36 -8.33 16.79
CA ALA A 2 -18.73 -7.80 16.68
C ALA A 2 -18.85 -6.36 16.11
N ALA A 3 -17.94 -5.45 16.48
CA ALA A 3 -17.96 -4.05 15.99
C ALA A 3 -17.38 -3.86 14.57
N ARG A 4 -16.63 -4.84 14.05
CA ARG A 4 -16.00 -4.82 12.72
C ARG A 4 -16.09 -6.22 12.12
N PRO A 5 -17.28 -6.66 11.66
CA PRO A 5 -17.43 -7.93 11.00
C PRO A 5 -16.56 -7.93 9.72
N ARG A 6 -15.69 -8.93 9.58
CA ARG A 6 -14.60 -9.04 8.58
C ARG A 6 -13.32 -8.23 8.87
N GLY A 7 -13.20 -7.66 10.07
CA GLY A 7 -11.99 -6.95 10.49
C GLY A 7 -11.96 -5.49 10.04
N ALA A 8 -10.88 -4.79 10.39
CA ALA A 8 -10.61 -3.43 9.95
C ALA A 8 -9.69 -3.44 8.73
N HIS A 9 -9.79 -2.43 7.88
CA HIS A 9 -8.89 -2.28 6.73
C HIS A 9 -7.45 -2.06 7.21
N GLN A 10 -6.49 -2.71 6.53
CA GLN A 10 -5.06 -2.66 6.89
C GLN A 10 -4.55 -1.23 7.12
N PRO A 11 -4.88 -0.21 6.29
CA PRO A 11 -4.35 1.14 6.50
C PRO A 11 -4.81 1.79 7.82
N VAL A 12 -6.04 1.48 8.26
CA VAL A 12 -6.58 1.97 9.54
C VAL A 12 -5.83 1.35 10.71
N VAL A 13 -5.57 0.03 10.62
CA VAL A 13 -4.82 -0.70 11.66
C VAL A 13 -3.36 -0.26 11.69
N LEU A 14 -2.72 -0.08 10.53
CA LEU A 14 -1.34 0.39 10.44
C LEU A 14 -1.15 1.76 11.10
N GLY A 15 -2.05 2.71 10.83
CA GLY A 15 -2.02 4.03 11.47
C GLY A 15 -2.18 3.96 13.00
N LEU A 16 -3.08 3.10 13.49
CA LEU A 16 -3.25 2.87 14.93
C LEU A 16 -2.00 2.26 15.57
N VAL A 17 -1.39 1.27 14.91
CA VAL A 17 -0.16 0.62 15.37
C VAL A 17 0.98 1.63 15.42
N ALA A 18 1.21 2.40 14.35
CA ALA A 18 2.23 3.44 14.31
C ALA A 18 2.05 4.44 15.47
N ARG A 19 0.82 4.94 15.67
CA ARG A 19 0.53 5.85 16.78
C ARG A 19 0.80 5.21 18.15
N SER A 20 0.40 3.95 18.35
CA SER A 20 0.65 3.23 19.61
C SER A 20 2.13 3.00 19.90
N ALA A 21 2.95 2.95 18.85
CA ALA A 21 4.40 2.83 18.93
C ALA A 21 5.12 4.19 19.04
N GLY A 22 4.38 5.32 19.13
CA GLY A 22 4.97 6.66 19.19
C GLY A 22 5.48 7.19 17.84
N LEU A 23 5.12 6.55 16.73
CA LEU A 23 5.49 6.94 15.39
C LEU A 23 4.51 7.96 14.79
N GLY A 24 4.99 8.71 13.80
CA GLY A 24 4.24 9.73 13.08
C GLY A 24 3.59 9.23 11.78
N PRO A 25 2.76 10.07 11.13
CA PRO A 25 2.15 9.74 9.83
C PRO A 25 3.16 9.40 8.74
N LEU A 26 4.33 10.05 8.74
CA LEU A 26 5.37 9.81 7.75
C LEU A 26 5.98 8.40 7.90
N ASP A 27 6.20 7.92 9.13
CA ASP A 27 6.70 6.57 9.38
C ASP A 27 5.72 5.50 8.89
N ALA A 28 4.42 5.69 9.19
CA ALA A 28 3.36 4.82 8.70
C ALA A 28 3.27 4.83 7.16
N ALA A 29 3.43 6.00 6.54
CA ALA A 29 3.43 6.14 5.10
C ALA A 29 4.62 5.40 4.46
N TYR A 30 5.82 5.50 5.03
CA TYR A 30 6.98 4.75 4.54
C TYR A 30 6.78 3.24 4.61
N ALA A 31 6.24 2.73 5.73
CA ALA A 31 5.93 1.31 5.87
C ALA A 31 4.93 0.85 4.79
N SER A 32 3.83 1.59 4.61
CA SER A 32 2.79 1.28 3.63
C SER A 32 3.31 1.33 2.19
N VAL A 33 4.11 2.33 1.84
CA VAL A 33 4.65 2.49 0.49
C VAL A 33 5.68 1.40 0.17
N TYR A 34 6.54 1.05 1.12
CA TYR A 34 7.50 -0.03 0.95
C TYR A 34 6.81 -1.39 0.74
N GLU A 35 5.78 -1.69 1.53
CA GLU A 35 4.98 -2.92 1.37
C GLU A 35 4.33 -2.97 -0.03
N SER A 36 3.80 -1.83 -0.50
CA SER A 36 3.12 -1.71 -1.79
C SER A 36 4.00 -2.02 -3.00
N VAL A 37 5.33 -1.84 -2.89
CA VAL A 37 6.27 -2.12 -4.00
C VAL A 37 7.04 -3.42 -3.82
N SER A 38 7.35 -3.81 -2.58
CA SER A 38 8.16 -5.01 -2.28
C SER A 38 7.38 -6.31 -2.52
N GLY A 39 6.08 -6.33 -2.24
CA GLY A 39 5.21 -7.47 -2.53
C GLY A 39 5.16 -7.81 -4.03
N PRO A 40 4.77 -6.87 -4.91
CA PRO A 40 4.78 -7.08 -6.36
C PRO A 40 6.16 -7.41 -6.93
N ALA A 41 7.24 -6.78 -6.45
CA ALA A 41 8.60 -7.11 -6.89
C ALA A 41 8.96 -8.58 -6.57
N THR A 42 8.64 -9.02 -5.36
CA THR A 42 8.85 -10.42 -4.94
C THR A 42 8.00 -11.39 -5.76
N ALA A 43 6.74 -11.03 -6.03
CA ALA A 43 5.85 -11.83 -6.87
C ALA A 43 6.38 -11.95 -8.31
N ALA A 44 6.87 -10.85 -8.91
CA ALA A 44 7.42 -10.86 -10.25
C ALA A 44 8.64 -11.80 -10.38
N VAL A 45 9.57 -11.78 -9.41
CA VAL A 45 10.70 -12.73 -9.36
C VAL A 45 10.20 -14.18 -9.36
N ARG A 46 9.21 -14.50 -8.52
CA ARG A 46 8.73 -15.89 -8.36
C ARG A 46 7.86 -16.38 -9.52
N LEU A 47 7.04 -15.50 -10.09
CA LEU A 47 6.07 -15.87 -11.12
C LEU A 47 6.65 -15.82 -12.53
N LEU A 48 7.60 -14.92 -12.78
CA LEU A 48 8.19 -14.68 -14.09
C LEU A 48 9.66 -15.13 -14.16
N SER A 49 10.19 -15.69 -13.07
CA SER A 49 11.59 -16.16 -12.97
C SER A 49 12.61 -15.07 -13.29
N LEU A 50 12.35 -13.83 -12.86
CA LEU A 50 13.26 -12.70 -13.04
C LEU A 50 14.47 -12.79 -12.10
N ASP A 51 15.54 -12.08 -12.45
CA ASP A 51 16.71 -11.93 -11.58
C ASP A 51 16.34 -11.10 -10.33
N PRO A 52 16.56 -11.62 -9.10
CA PRO A 52 16.33 -10.85 -7.87
C PRO A 52 17.21 -9.59 -7.75
N PHE A 53 18.38 -9.54 -8.38
CA PHE A 53 19.22 -8.34 -8.40
C PHE A 53 18.60 -7.23 -9.26
N ASP A 54 18.00 -7.59 -10.39
CA ASP A 54 17.27 -6.62 -11.24
C ASP A 54 16.05 -6.07 -10.51
N ALA A 55 15.28 -6.92 -9.83
CA ALA A 55 14.14 -6.49 -9.02
C ALA A 55 14.58 -5.53 -7.89
N THR A 56 15.70 -5.83 -7.23
CA THR A 56 16.29 -4.95 -6.21
C THR A 56 16.73 -3.61 -6.82
N ALA A 57 17.33 -3.62 -8.01
CA ALA A 57 17.73 -2.41 -8.71
C ALA A 57 16.51 -1.54 -9.09
N VAL A 58 15.38 -2.14 -9.47
CA VAL A 58 14.11 -1.42 -9.70
C VAL A 58 13.63 -0.77 -8.41
N LEU A 59 13.59 -1.50 -7.29
CA LEU A 59 13.17 -0.96 -6.00
C LEU A 59 14.05 0.23 -5.56
N ALA A 60 15.37 0.13 -5.74
CA ALA A 60 16.29 1.22 -5.45
C ALA A 60 16.00 2.47 -6.30
N ARG A 61 15.67 2.30 -7.59
CA ARG A 61 15.28 3.41 -8.47
C ARG A 61 13.92 4.01 -8.11
N LEU A 62 13.02 3.26 -7.47
CA LEU A 62 11.73 3.77 -7.01
C LEU A 62 11.83 4.61 -5.73
N ALA A 63 12.94 4.56 -4.98
CA ALA A 63 13.08 5.24 -3.69
C ALA A 63 12.67 6.74 -3.72
N PRO A 64 13.09 7.56 -4.69
CA PRO A 64 12.65 8.97 -4.74
C PRO A 64 11.14 9.14 -4.97
N ALA A 65 10.52 8.24 -5.74
CA ALA A 65 9.07 8.26 -5.94
C ALA A 65 8.33 7.83 -4.67
N MET A 66 8.89 6.87 -3.93
CA MET A 66 8.37 6.42 -2.65
C MET A 66 8.42 7.54 -1.60
N ASP A 67 9.53 8.27 -1.52
CA ASP A 67 9.66 9.46 -0.68
C ASP A 67 8.58 10.51 -0.99
N ALA A 68 8.35 10.78 -2.28
CA ALA A 68 7.34 11.74 -2.70
C ALA A 68 5.91 11.29 -2.34
N VAL A 69 5.60 9.98 -2.46
CA VAL A 69 4.30 9.43 -2.05
C VAL A 69 4.13 9.52 -0.53
N ALA A 70 5.18 9.17 0.23
CA ALA A 70 5.15 9.23 1.70
C ALA A 70 4.95 10.66 2.20
N GLY A 71 5.63 11.64 1.60
CA GLY A 71 5.44 13.06 1.90
C GLY A 71 3.99 13.53 1.66
N ARG A 72 3.42 13.23 0.48
CA ARG A 72 2.02 13.59 0.17
C ARG A 72 1.02 12.93 1.12
N ALA A 73 1.27 11.69 1.53
CA ALA A 73 0.43 10.98 2.49
C ALA A 73 0.48 11.65 3.89
N ALA A 74 1.67 12.05 4.34
CA ALA A 74 1.83 12.77 5.60
C ALA A 74 1.14 14.15 5.57
N GLU A 75 1.24 14.88 4.46
CA GLU A 75 0.51 16.14 4.27
C GLU A 75 -1.01 15.95 4.30
N ALA A 76 -1.52 14.92 3.61
CA ALA A 76 -2.94 14.60 3.62
C ALA A 76 -3.44 14.22 5.03
N ALA A 77 -2.64 13.46 5.79
CA ALA A 77 -2.95 13.13 7.18
C ALA A 77 -3.00 14.38 8.07
N ALA A 78 -2.09 15.34 7.87
CA ALA A 78 -2.10 16.60 8.60
C ALA A 78 -3.35 17.44 8.29
N ARG A 79 -3.76 17.53 7.02
CA ARG A 79 -5.02 18.20 6.64
C ARG A 79 -6.23 17.51 7.24
N ALA A 80 -6.30 16.19 7.16
CA ALA A 80 -7.42 15.41 7.67
C ALA A 80 -7.62 15.55 9.19
N ALA A 81 -6.56 15.85 9.94
CA ALA A 81 -6.67 16.14 11.37
C ALA A 81 -7.41 17.46 11.68
N VAL A 82 -7.42 18.41 10.74
CA VAL A 82 -8.08 19.73 10.88
C VAL A 82 -9.41 19.77 10.14
N GLU A 83 -9.43 19.24 8.91
CA GLU A 83 -10.54 19.34 7.95
C GLU A 83 -11.47 18.11 7.99
N GLY A 84 -11.06 17.05 8.68
CA GLY A 84 -11.81 15.78 8.73
C GLY A 84 -11.37 14.77 7.66
N PRO A 85 -11.92 13.53 7.71
CA PRO A 85 -11.46 12.42 6.87
C PRO A 85 -11.69 12.64 5.37
N ASP A 86 -12.60 13.54 4.98
CA ASP A 86 -12.88 13.86 3.57
C ASP A 86 -11.71 14.59 2.88
N ALA A 87 -10.74 15.10 3.65
CA ALA A 87 -9.50 15.65 3.10
C ALA A 87 -8.47 14.59 2.67
N LEU A 88 -8.72 13.30 2.98
CA LEU A 88 -7.88 12.20 2.54
C LEU A 88 -8.12 11.90 1.05
N PRO A 89 -7.08 11.53 0.29
CA PRO A 89 -7.23 11.21 -1.13
C PRO A 89 -8.10 9.97 -1.33
N ALA A 90 -9.09 10.07 -2.22
CA ALA A 90 -9.96 8.98 -2.67
C ALA A 90 -9.82 8.75 -4.19
N SER A 91 -8.58 8.72 -4.69
CA SER A 91 -8.30 8.54 -6.11
C SER A 91 -8.73 7.15 -6.59
N ALA A 92 -9.39 7.11 -7.74
CA ALA A 92 -9.68 5.85 -8.43
C ALA A 92 -8.40 5.26 -9.07
N ALA A 93 -8.35 3.94 -9.21
CA ALA A 93 -7.29 3.25 -9.94
C ALA A 93 -7.90 2.28 -10.97
N PRO A 94 -8.50 2.80 -12.07
CA PRO A 94 -9.36 1.99 -12.94
C PRO A 94 -8.69 0.73 -13.49
N LEU A 95 -7.40 0.81 -13.83
CA LEU A 95 -6.66 -0.36 -14.31
C LEU A 95 -6.50 -1.42 -13.22
N LEU A 96 -6.19 -1.01 -11.98
CA LEU A 96 -6.10 -1.95 -10.86
C LEU A 96 -7.46 -2.58 -10.56
N ASP A 97 -8.53 -1.77 -10.56
CA ASP A 97 -9.90 -2.24 -10.33
C ASP A 97 -10.30 -3.30 -11.38
N ILE A 98 -10.05 -3.04 -12.66
CA ILE A 98 -10.31 -4.00 -13.75
C ILE A 98 -9.46 -5.27 -13.58
N THR A 99 -8.16 -5.14 -13.27
CA THR A 99 -7.31 -6.32 -13.08
C THR A 99 -7.70 -7.16 -11.88
N ALA A 100 -8.25 -6.56 -10.82
CA ALA A 100 -8.76 -7.27 -9.66
C ALA A 100 -10.00 -8.12 -10.02
N GLU A 101 -10.93 -7.58 -10.80
CA GLU A 101 -12.08 -8.33 -11.30
C GLU A 101 -11.66 -9.47 -12.25
N LEU A 102 -10.70 -9.19 -13.14
CA LEU A 102 -10.13 -10.23 -14.00
C LEU A 102 -9.49 -11.34 -13.17
N HIS A 103 -8.68 -10.99 -12.16
CA HIS A 103 -8.08 -11.96 -11.26
C HIS A 103 -9.15 -12.77 -10.51
N ALA A 104 -10.19 -12.15 -9.97
CA ALA A 104 -11.28 -12.83 -9.27
C ALA A 104 -11.99 -13.88 -10.15
N SER A 105 -12.12 -13.61 -11.44
CA SER A 105 -12.71 -14.52 -12.43
C SER A 105 -11.75 -15.60 -12.95
N TRP A 106 -10.44 -15.51 -12.67
CA TRP A 106 -9.44 -16.42 -13.22
C TRP A 106 -9.59 -17.83 -12.62
N PRO A 107 -9.73 -18.90 -13.43
CA PRO A 107 -9.92 -20.27 -12.94
C PRO A 107 -8.77 -20.85 -12.09
N VAL A 108 -7.54 -20.42 -12.33
CA VAL A 108 -6.33 -20.89 -11.63
C VAL A 108 -5.63 -19.68 -11.03
N ARG A 109 -5.66 -19.57 -9.70
CA ARG A 109 -5.07 -18.45 -8.95
C ARG A 109 -4.03 -18.96 -7.96
N LEU A 110 -2.89 -18.27 -7.92
CA LEU A 110 -1.84 -18.51 -6.95
C LEU A 110 -1.92 -17.56 -5.74
N PHE A 111 -2.72 -16.49 -5.86
CA PHE A 111 -2.96 -15.50 -4.82
C PHE A 111 -4.46 -15.37 -4.52
N ALA A 112 -4.78 -14.89 -3.32
CA ALA A 112 -6.16 -14.64 -2.92
C ALA A 112 -6.76 -13.40 -3.62
N SER A 113 -5.89 -12.47 -4.06
CA SER A 113 -6.21 -11.21 -4.73
C SER A 113 -5.08 -10.78 -5.63
#